data_AF-A0A7X8DHJ5-F1
#
_entry.id   AF-A0A7X8DHJ5-F1
#
_cell.length_a   1.000
_cell.length_b   1.000
_cell.length_c   1.000
_cell.angle_alpha   90.00
_cell.angle_beta   90.00
_cell.angle_gamma   90.00
#
_symmetry.space_group_name_H-M   'P 1'
#
loop_
_entity.id
_entity.type
_entity.pdbx_description
1 polymer ?
#
loop_
_entity_poly.entity_id
_entity_poly.type
_entity_poly.pdbx_seq_one_letter_code
_entity_poly.pdbx_strand_id
1 'polypeptide(L)' 'MKKYAKLLSLAVALCLVLGLASTAYASMPDVNSHWAQASVEKWVDSGLAKGYPDGTFKPDNNITRAEFVALLNRAFTVQG' A
#
# COMPACT_ATOMS: atom_id res chain seq x y z
N MET A 1 -33.60 -16.07 23.64
CA MET A 1 -32.58 -15.01 23.89
C MET A 1 -31.14 -15.47 23.63
N LYS A 2 -30.68 -16.62 24.15
CA LYS A 2 -29.28 -17.11 23.98
C LYS A 2 -28.85 -17.37 22.52
N LYS A 3 -29.78 -17.76 21.63
CA LYS A 3 -29.49 -18.01 20.20
C LYS A 3 -29.22 -16.71 19.42
N TYR A 4 -29.97 -15.65 19.71
CA TYR A 4 -29.80 -14.33 19.08
C TYR A 4 -28.56 -13.60 19.58
N ALA A 5 -28.17 -13.79 20.85
CA ALA A 5 -26.92 -13.27 21.39
C ALA A 5 -25.68 -13.85 20.67
N LYS A 6 -25.68 -15.15 20.36
CA LYS A 6 -24.59 -15.79 19.58
C LYS A 6 -24.53 -15.29 18.13
N LEU A 7 -25.68 -15.07 17.50
CA LEU A 7 -25.76 -14.53 16.14
C LEU A 7 -25.28 -13.07 16.09
N LEU A 8 -25.62 -12.26 17.10
CA LEU A 8 -25.14 -10.88 17.23
C LEU A 8 -23.61 -10.84 17.42
N SER A 9 -23.06 -11.69 18.29
CA SER A 9 -21.60 -11.77 18.50
C SER A 9 -20.86 -12.22 17.25
N LEU A 10 -21.42 -13.14 16.45
CA LEU A 10 -20.83 -13.58 15.18
C LEU A 10 -20.83 -12.45 14.14
N ALA A 11 -21.90 -11.65 14.07
CA ALA A 11 -21.99 -10.50 13.18
C ALA A 11 -20.99 -9.39 13.56
N VAL A 12 -20.82 -9.11 14.86
CA VAL A 12 -19.84 -8.12 15.34
C VAL A 12 -18.41 -8.57 15.05
N ALA A 13 -18.10 -9.85 15.27
CA ALA A 13 -16.79 -10.40 14.94
C ALA A 13 -16.49 -10.35 13.43
N LEU A 14 -17.48 -10.65 12.58
CA LEU A 14 -17.35 -10.57 11.13
C LEU A 14 -17.12 -9.13 10.65
N CYS A 15 -17.84 -8.14 11.20
CA CYS A 15 -17.62 -6.73 10.89
C CYS A 15 -16.23 -6.23 11.31
N LEU A 16 -15.71 -6.70 12.45
CA LEU A 16 -14.36 -6.33 12.89
C LEU A 16 -13.28 -6.87 11.94
N VAL A 17 -13.46 -8.09 11.43
CA VAL A 17 -12.54 -8.72 10.48
C VAL A 17 -12.60 -8.04 9.10
N LEU A 18 -13.79 -7.61 8.65
CA LEU A 18 -13.95 -6.89 7.38
C LEU A 18 -13.38 -5.46 7.42
N GLY A 19 -13.45 -4.77 8.57
CA GLY A 19 -12.91 -3.42 8.73
C GLY A 19 -11.38 -3.32 8.66
N LEU A 20 -10.67 -4.37 9.06
CA LEU A 20 -9.20 -4.44 9.01
C LEU A 20 -8.64 -4.77 7.63
N ALA A 21 -9.48 -5.17 6.67
CA ALA A 21 -9.08 -5.61 5.34
C ALA A 21 -9.07 -4.49 4.28
N SER A 22 -9.00 -3.22 4.70
CA SER A 22 -8.84 -2.10 3.77
C SER A 22 -7.38 -2.01 3.30
N THR A 23 -6.95 -2.91 2.42
CA THR A 23 -5.75 -2.67 1.61
C THR A 23 -6.11 -1.62 0.57
N ALA A 24 -5.85 -0.35 0.89
CA ALA A 24 -5.94 0.71 -0.10
C ALA A 24 -4.86 0.45 -1.15
N TYR A 25 -5.25 -0.18 -2.27
CA TYR A 25 -4.41 -0.21 -3.46
C TYR A 25 -4.23 1.24 -3.90
N ALA A 26 -3.01 1.74 -3.84
CA ALA A 26 -2.67 3.03 -4.41
C ALA A 26 -2.81 2.90 -5.92
N SER A 27 -3.98 3.26 -6.46
CA SER A 27 -4.12 3.48 -7.89
C SER A 27 -3.18 4.64 -8.25
N MET A 28 -2.18 4.37 -9.10
CA MET A 28 -1.21 5.34 -9.60
C MET A 28 -1.49 5.61 -11.09
N PRO A 29 -2.37 6.58 -11.42
CA PRO A 29 -2.89 6.74 -12.78
C PRO A 29 -1.82 7.10 -13.81
N ASP A 30 -0.76 7.77 -13.36
CA ASP A 30 0.38 8.25 -14.14
C ASP A 30 1.38 7.15 -14.51
N VAL A 31 1.20 5.95 -13.96
CA VAL A 31 2.04 4.77 -14.26
C VAL A 31 1.33 3.83 -15.25
N ASN A 32 0.02 4.01 -15.48
CA ASN A 32 -0.74 3.17 -16.40
C ASN A 32 -0.15 3.22 -17.81
N SER A 33 0.15 2.06 -18.38
CA SER A 33 0.78 1.91 -19.71
C SER A 33 2.19 2.51 -19.83
N HIS A 34 2.83 2.88 -18.71
CA HIS A 34 4.22 3.27 -18.67
C HIS A 34 5.12 2.00 -18.71
N TRP A 35 6.27 2.07 -19.39
CA TRP A 35 7.18 0.90 -19.50
C TRP A 35 7.65 0.39 -18.13
N ALA A 36 7.72 1.28 -17.14
CA ALA A 36 8.11 0.95 -15.76
C ALA A 36 6.97 0.38 -14.91
N GLN A 37 5.74 0.28 -15.43
CA GLN A 37 4.54 -0.07 -14.65
C GLN A 37 4.74 -1.32 -13.79
N ALA A 38 5.13 -2.43 -14.41
CA ALA A 38 5.33 -3.69 -13.70
C ALA A 38 6.41 -3.61 -12.60
N SER A 39 7.43 -2.76 -12.79
CA SER A 39 8.47 -2.55 -11.78
C SER A 39 7.98 -1.70 -10.62
N VAL A 40 7.24 -0.63 -10.93
CA VAL A 40 6.67 0.29 -9.93
C VAL A 40 5.65 -0.45 -9.07
N GLU A 41 4.73 -1.19 -9.68
CA GLU A 41 3.74 -2.02 -8.97
C GLU A 41 4.42 -2.98 -8.01
N LYS A 42 5.42 -3.74 -8.49
CA LYS A 42 6.19 -4.66 -7.64
C LYS A 42 6.89 -3.94 -6.47
N TRP A 43 7.45 -2.76 -6.69
CA TRP A 43 8.13 -2.01 -5.63
C TRP A 43 7.16 -1.45 -4.60
N VAL A 44 5.96 -1.05 -5.04
CA VAL A 44 4.93 -0.54 -4.14
C VAL A 44 4.32 -1.68 -3.33
N ASP A 45 4.02 -2.80 -3.98
CA ASP A 45 3.45 -3.99 -3.33
C ASP A 45 4.40 -4.59 -2.29
N SER A 46 5.72 -4.51 -2.54
CA SER A 46 6.75 -4.93 -1.57
C SER A 46 7.07 -3.88 -0.51
N GLY A 47 6.48 -2.68 -0.59
CA GLY A 47 6.76 -1.56 0.32
C GLY A 47 8.13 -0.91 0.11
N LEU A 48 8.86 -1.26 -0.96
CA LEU A 48 10.14 -0.67 -1.33
C LEU A 48 9.99 0.78 -1.80
N ALA A 49 8.92 1.08 -2.54
CA ALA A 49 8.58 2.41 -3.01
C ALA A 49 7.19 2.83 -2.52
N LYS A 50 6.94 4.15 -2.48
CA LYS A 50 5.64 4.73 -2.15
C LYS A 50 5.34 5.84 -3.14
N GLY A 51 4.08 5.97 -3.53
CA GLY A 51 3.60 7.12 -4.28
C GLY A 51 3.53 8.40 -3.43
N TYR A 52 3.23 9.50 -4.10
CA TYR A 52 3.03 10.80 -3.48
C TYR A 52 1.63 10.91 -2.83
N PRO A 53 1.41 11.88 -1.92
CA PRO A 53 0.11 12.11 -1.31
C PRO A 53 -1.02 12.45 -2.30
N ASP A 54 -0.66 12.90 -3.50
CA ASP A 54 -1.59 13.18 -4.60
C ASP A 54 -2.04 11.91 -5.37
N GLY A 55 -1.55 10.73 -4.99
CA GLY A 55 -1.88 9.45 -5.62
C GLY A 55 -1.03 9.10 -6.84
N THR A 56 0.02 9.86 -7.15
CA THR A 56 0.89 9.62 -8.32
C THR A 56 2.22 8.95 -7.94
N PHE A 57 2.97 8.45 -8.92
CA PHE A 57 4.35 7.95 -8.74
C PHE A 57 5.42 8.86 -9.35
N LYS A 58 5.06 9.64 -10.36
CA LYS A 58 5.88 10.53 -11.19
C LYS A 58 7.05 9.79 -11.83
N PRO A 59 6.80 8.76 -12.66
CA PRO A 59 7.84 7.85 -13.17
C PRO A 59 8.90 8.54 -14.04
N ASP A 60 8.56 9.67 -14.68
CA ASP A 60 9.46 10.44 -15.54
C ASP A 60 10.19 11.58 -14.80
N ASN A 61 9.86 11.81 -13.53
CA ASN A 61 10.53 12.86 -12.76
C ASN A 61 11.90 12.40 -12.29
N ASN A 62 12.83 13.36 -12.21
CA ASN A 62 14.11 13.14 -11.55
C ASN A 62 13.89 12.82 -10.08
N ILE A 63 14.49 11.72 -9.63
CA ILE A 63 14.51 11.35 -8.21
C ILE A 63 15.39 12.33 -7.42
N THR A 64 14.90 12.79 -6.28
CA THR A 64 15.70 13.60 -5.35
C THR A 64 16.66 12.73 -4.55
N ARG A 65 17.71 13.34 -3.99
CA ARG A 65 18.64 12.62 -3.09
C ARG A 65 17.93 12.00 -1.90
N ALA A 66 16.94 12.69 -1.33
CA ALA A 66 16.18 12.21 -0.17
C ALA A 66 15.32 10.99 -0.52
N GLU A 67 14.65 11.00 -1.66
CA GLU A 67 13.84 9.87 -2.13
C GLU A 67 14.72 8.65 -2.45
N PHE A 68 15.86 8.87 -3.09
CA PHE A 68 16.82 7.80 -3.34
C PHE A 68 17.33 7.15 -2.05
N VAL A 69 17.73 7.94 -1.05
CA VAL A 69 18.15 7.44 0.27
C VAL A 69 16.99 6.71 0.97
N ALA A 70 15.76 7.21 0.87
CA ALA A 70 14.59 6.53 1.44
C ALA A 70 14.34 5.17 0.78
N LEU A 71 14.58 5.03 -0.53
CA LEU A 71 14.47 3.77 -1.26
C LEU A 71 15.59 2.80 -0.83
N LEU A 72 16.82 3.28 -0.68
CA LEU A 72 17.94 2.48 -0.16
C LEU A 72 17.68 1.98 1.27
N ASN A 73 17.18 2.83 2.17
CA ASN A 73 16.89 2.45 3.55
C ASN A 73 15.86 1.30 3.62
N ARG A 74 14.87 1.32 2.72
CA ARG A 74 13.86 0.25 2.60
C ARG A 74 14.43 -1.01 1.94
N ALA A 75 15.24 -0.84 0.89
CA ALA A 75 15.86 -1.96 0.17
C ALA A 75 16.79 -2.79 1.07
N PHE A 76 17.57 -2.12 1.92
CA PHE A 76 18.63 -2.77 2.67
C PHE A 76 18.30 -3.04 4.14
N THR A 77 17.09 -2.71 4.62
CA THR A 77 16.73 -2.84 6.04
C THR A 77 17.89 -2.40 6.92
N VAL A 78 18.35 -1.15 6.74
CA VAL A 78 19.33 -0.58 7.67
C VAL A 78 18.55 -0.26 8.95
N GLN A 79 18.35 -1.29 9.77
CA GLN A 79 17.94 -1.13 11.16
C GLN A 79 19.12 -0.43 11.84
N GLY A 80 18.97 0.87 12.06
CA GLY A 80 19.77 1.57 13.05
C GLY A 80 19.43 1.08 14.44
#